data_AF-A0A9D8WZ86-F1
#
_entry.id   AF-A0A9D8WZ86-F1
#
_cell.length_a   1.000
_cell.length_b   1.000
_cell.length_c   1.000
_cell.angle_alpha   90.00
_cell.angle_beta   90.00
_cell.angle_gamma   90.00
#
_symmetry.space_group_name_H-M   'P 1'
#
loop_
_entity.id
_entity.type
_entity.pdbx_description
1 polymer ?
#
loop_
_entity_poly.entity_id
_entity_poly.type
_entity_poly.pdbx_seq_one_letter_code
_entity_poly.pdbx_strand_id
1 'polypeptide(L)'
;MRNLKSIVALLLALAMAFSLVACNKEPDETTLGDTTTGETPVEPGVQVETFEGDFTWKDSVSTLATNWNPHTYETADDRYPLDYIVSGLYSFIFNDELNPVEGKDPYSGYVVVPEMAAKLPVDVTEDIKANYPQFNIPADATSGYAYVIDLNPDAKWQDGTPINADTYVYSMQKLLDSKLINYRATDYVDGDLAIAGGKAYSLSGRTVKAINSNDGETSTYAWASLVKAADGTYTTADGTKIY
;
A
#
# COMPACT_ATOMS: atom_id res chain seq x y z
N MET A 1 45.28 -47.03 12.05
CA MET A 1 44.45 -45.80 12.24
C MET A 1 43.05 -45.84 11.59
N ARG A 2 42.69 -46.83 10.75
CA ARG A 2 41.34 -46.95 10.17
C ARG A 2 40.33 -47.69 11.08
N ASN A 3 40.81 -48.48 12.05
CA ASN A 3 39.95 -49.27 12.95
C ASN A 3 39.72 -48.62 14.34
N LEU A 4 40.31 -47.46 14.61
CA LEU A 4 40.06 -46.71 15.85
C LEU A 4 38.90 -45.70 15.69
N LYS A 5 38.66 -45.22 14.46
CA LYS A 5 37.58 -44.25 14.15
C LYS A 5 36.19 -44.90 14.17
N SER A 6 36.07 -46.16 13.76
CA SER A 6 34.80 -46.90 13.81
C SER A 6 34.39 -47.33 15.23
N ILE A 7 35.35 -47.51 16.15
CA ILE A 7 35.05 -47.87 17.55
C ILE A 7 34.62 -46.62 18.35
N VAL A 8 35.22 -45.46 18.06
CA VAL A 8 34.84 -44.17 18.70
C VAL A 8 33.47 -43.68 18.22
N ALA A 9 33.12 -43.89 16.94
CA ALA A 9 31.81 -43.51 16.42
C ALA A 9 30.66 -44.38 16.98
N LEU A 10 30.91 -45.66 17.28
CA LEU A 10 29.92 -46.57 17.86
C LEU A 10 29.71 -46.32 19.37
N LEU A 11 30.75 -45.85 20.08
CA LEU A 11 30.66 -45.46 21.49
C LEU A 11 29.95 -44.11 21.70
N LEU A 12 29.99 -43.19 20.73
CA LEU A 12 29.26 -41.91 20.80
C LEU A 12 27.76 -42.07 20.51
N ALA A 13 27.37 -43.02 19.65
CA ALA A 13 25.98 -43.27 19.31
C ALA A 13 25.22 -44.02 20.42
N LEU A 14 25.91 -44.77 21.29
CA LEU A 14 25.28 -45.49 22.42
C LEU A 14 25.07 -44.60 23.67
N ALA A 15 25.69 -43.41 23.73
CA ALA A 15 25.62 -42.49 24.87
C ALA A 15 24.47 -41.46 24.77
N MET A 16 23.73 -41.41 23.66
CA MET A 16 22.61 -40.47 23.46
C MET A 16 21.22 -41.14 23.53
N ALA A 17 21.12 -42.40 23.94
CA ALA A 17 19.86 -43.16 24.03
C ALA A 17 19.38 -43.45 25.46
N PHE A 18 19.98 -42.84 26.50
CA PHE A 18 19.54 -43.00 27.90
C PHE A 18 19.52 -41.67 28.65
N SER A 19 18.46 -40.89 28.41
CA SER A 19 17.97 -39.91 29.39
C SER A 19 16.46 -39.78 29.23
N LEU A 20 15.73 -40.78 29.73
CA LEU A 20 14.30 -40.68 30.00
C LEU A 20 14.11 -40.47 31.51
N VAL A 21 13.15 -39.59 31.82
CA VAL A 21 12.40 -39.45 33.08
C VAL A 21 13.04 -38.61 34.20
N ALA A 22 12.53 -37.38 34.36
CA ALA A 22 11.93 -36.90 35.61
C ALA A 22 11.43 -35.45 35.45
N CYS A 23 10.11 -35.26 35.39
CA CYS A 23 9.38 -34.31 36.23
C CYS A 23 7.89 -34.37 35.89
N ASN A 24 7.13 -35.06 36.74
CA ASN A 24 5.68 -34.94 36.86
C ASN A 24 5.32 -33.52 37.29
N LYS A 25 4.42 -32.88 36.55
CA LYS A 25 3.44 -31.94 37.11
C LYS A 25 2.15 -32.05 36.31
N GLU A 26 1.08 -32.33 37.01
CA GLU A 26 -0.29 -32.42 36.50
C GLU A 26 -0.74 -31.06 35.93
N PRO A 27 -1.63 -31.02 34.93
CA PRO A 27 -2.25 -29.77 34.49
C PRO A 27 -3.40 -29.41 35.42
N ASP A 28 -3.33 -28.22 36.03
CA ASP A 28 -4.48 -27.58 36.66
C ASP A 28 -5.53 -27.27 35.58
N GLU A 29 -6.73 -27.81 35.76
CA GLU A 29 -7.94 -27.32 35.09
C GLU A 29 -8.22 -25.90 35.60
N THR A 30 -8.21 -24.91 34.71
CA THR A 30 -8.96 -23.66 34.94
C THR A 30 -9.80 -23.38 33.70
N THR A 31 -11.10 -23.62 33.86
CA THR A 31 -12.17 -23.28 32.94
C THR A 31 -12.51 -21.80 33.08
N LEU A 32 -12.47 -21.04 31.97
CA LEU A 32 -13.12 -19.72 31.73
C LEU A 32 -12.62 -19.25 30.35
N GLY A 33 -13.41 -18.88 29.35
CA GLY A 33 -14.84 -18.81 29.11
C GLY A 33 -14.97 -18.44 27.62
N ASP A 34 -15.93 -19.06 26.94
CA ASP A 34 -16.24 -18.90 25.52
C ASP A 34 -16.43 -17.41 25.15
N THR A 35 -15.74 -16.93 24.11
CA THR A 35 -16.20 -15.81 23.30
C THR A 35 -15.82 -16.07 21.85
N THR A 36 -16.79 -16.66 21.17
CA THR A 36 -16.87 -16.87 19.73
C THR A 36 -16.59 -15.55 18.97
N THR A 37 -15.54 -15.50 18.16
CA THR A 37 -15.36 -14.48 17.10
C THR A 37 -14.91 -15.17 15.82
N GLY A 38 -15.51 -14.75 14.71
CA GLY A 38 -15.64 -15.48 13.45
C GLY A 38 -14.36 -16.04 12.84
N GLU A 39 -14.49 -17.24 12.29
CA GLU A 39 -13.48 -17.96 11.52
C GLU A 39 -13.15 -17.19 10.22
N THR A 40 -11.96 -16.61 10.17
CA THR A 40 -11.25 -16.40 8.90
C THR A 40 -10.70 -17.77 8.47
N PRO A 41 -10.83 -18.21 7.20
CA PRO A 41 -10.30 -19.49 6.76
C PRO A 41 -8.77 -19.54 6.96
N VAL A 42 -8.32 -20.34 7.92
CA VAL A 42 -6.90 -20.62 8.15
C VAL A 42 -6.40 -21.49 7.00
N GLU A 43 -5.47 -20.97 6.22
CA GLU A 43 -4.75 -21.74 5.22
C GLU A 43 -4.00 -22.90 5.92
N PRO A 44 -4.06 -24.16 5.43
CA PRO A 44 -3.53 -25.29 6.16
C PRO A 44 -1.99 -25.26 6.16
N GLY A 45 -1.38 -24.92 7.31
CA GLY A 45 0.06 -25.13 7.52
C GLY A 45 0.78 -24.17 8.46
N VAL A 46 0.20 -23.03 8.82
CA VAL A 46 0.87 -22.07 9.71
C VAL A 46 0.63 -22.46 11.17
N GLN A 47 1.66 -22.98 11.84
CA GLN A 47 1.64 -23.09 13.30
C GLN A 47 1.85 -21.70 13.88
N VAL A 48 0.77 -21.09 14.38
CA VAL A 48 0.82 -19.82 15.09
C VAL A 48 1.24 -20.11 16.53
N GLU A 49 2.51 -19.88 16.87
CA GLU A 49 2.95 -19.87 18.26
C GLU A 49 2.49 -18.56 18.92
N THR A 50 1.52 -18.66 19.83
CA THR A 50 1.09 -17.54 20.67
C THR A 50 2.03 -17.40 21.86
N PHE A 51 2.70 -16.25 21.94
CA PHE A 51 3.51 -15.86 23.08
C PHE A 51 2.69 -14.96 24.01
N GLU A 52 2.56 -15.34 25.29
CA GLU A 52 1.90 -14.49 26.30
C GLU A 52 2.89 -13.59 27.04
N GLY A 53 2.57 -12.29 27.15
CA GLY A 53 3.34 -11.32 27.92
C GLY A 53 3.37 -9.92 27.29
N ASP A 54 3.84 -8.93 28.07
CA ASP A 54 4.13 -7.60 27.57
C ASP A 54 5.52 -7.58 26.92
N PHE A 55 5.56 -7.35 25.62
CA PHE A 55 6.81 -7.23 24.87
C PHE A 55 7.18 -5.76 24.69
N THR A 56 8.42 -5.40 25.01
CA THR A 56 8.95 -4.05 24.78
C THR A 56 10.16 -4.13 23.86
N TRP A 57 10.04 -3.56 22.66
CA TRP A 57 11.18 -3.28 21.81
C TRP A 57 11.75 -1.90 22.17
N LYS A 58 13.07 -1.84 22.45
CA LYS A 58 13.78 -0.58 22.73
C LYS A 58 14.71 -0.28 21.56
N ASP A 59 14.48 0.85 20.92
CA ASP A 59 15.31 1.35 19.82
C ASP A 59 15.85 2.74 20.15
N SER A 60 16.84 3.19 19.37
CA SER A 60 17.41 4.53 19.46
C SER A 60 17.59 5.14 18.08
N VAL A 61 17.16 6.39 17.93
CA VAL A 61 17.38 7.19 16.72
C VAL A 61 18.42 8.28 17.00
N SER A 62 19.23 8.62 16.00
CA SER A 62 20.21 9.72 16.12
C SER A 62 19.56 11.10 16.12
N THR A 63 18.40 11.22 15.47
CA THR A 63 17.62 12.46 15.34
C THR A 63 16.14 12.12 15.54
N LEU A 64 15.40 13.01 16.19
CA LEU A 64 13.95 12.86 16.31
C LEU A 64 13.27 13.35 15.03
N ALA A 65 12.26 12.60 14.57
CA ALA A 65 11.36 13.01 13.52
C ALA A 65 10.68 14.34 13.86
N THR A 66 10.63 15.26 12.91
CA THR A 66 9.99 16.58 13.05
C THR A 66 8.75 16.73 12.17
N ASN A 67 8.58 15.84 11.20
CA ASN A 67 7.44 15.82 10.29
C ASN A 67 6.89 14.40 10.12
N TRP A 68 5.65 14.16 10.57
CA TRP A 68 4.98 12.86 10.43
C TRP A 68 3.90 12.88 9.35
N ASN A 69 3.96 13.82 8.41
CA ASN A 69 3.01 13.90 7.32
C ASN A 69 3.53 13.09 6.11
N PRO A 70 2.85 11.98 5.71
CA PRO A 70 3.27 11.13 4.60
C PRO A 70 3.36 11.88 3.26
N HIS A 71 2.67 13.01 3.11
CA HIS A 71 2.70 13.82 1.89
C HIS A 71 3.91 14.74 1.78
N THR A 72 4.63 15.00 2.87
CA THR A 72 5.67 16.06 2.92
C THR A 72 6.96 15.65 3.62
N TYR A 73 7.05 14.49 4.27
CA TYR A 73 8.32 14.04 4.84
C TYR A 73 9.38 13.86 3.73
N GLU A 74 10.63 14.21 4.01
CA GLU A 74 11.74 14.11 3.04
C GLU A 74 12.98 13.42 3.61
N THR A 75 13.02 13.15 4.91
CA THR A 75 14.18 12.58 5.59
C THR A 75 13.93 11.15 6.07
N ALA A 76 15.00 10.39 6.28
CA ALA A 76 14.93 9.06 6.87
C ALA A 76 14.43 9.13 8.33
N ASP A 77 14.84 10.16 9.07
CA ASP A 77 14.42 10.38 10.45
C ASP A 77 12.90 10.60 10.54
N ASP A 78 12.34 11.41 9.64
CA ASP A 78 10.88 11.64 9.56
C ASP A 78 10.10 10.41 9.11
N ARG A 79 10.71 9.56 8.28
CA ARG A 79 10.10 8.31 7.80
C ARG A 79 9.98 7.27 8.91
N TYR A 80 10.95 7.21 9.82
CA TYR A 80 11.06 6.13 10.79
C TYR A 80 9.76 5.85 11.59
N PRO A 81 9.07 6.86 12.16
CA PRO A 81 7.79 6.60 12.84
C PRO A 81 6.69 6.12 11.87
N LEU A 82 6.68 6.63 10.64
CA LEU A 82 5.67 6.31 9.63
C LEU A 82 5.68 4.82 9.27
N ASP A 83 6.85 4.18 9.26
CA ASP A 83 6.97 2.75 9.00
C ASP A 83 6.20 1.87 10.02
N TYR A 84 5.75 2.44 11.16
CA TYR A 84 4.99 1.74 12.20
C TYR A 84 3.57 2.25 12.43
N ILE A 85 3.27 3.50 12.04
CA ILE A 85 2.01 4.17 12.40
C ILE A 85 1.09 4.45 11.20
N VAL A 86 1.55 4.18 9.97
CA VAL A 86 0.71 4.26 8.78
C VAL A 86 0.64 2.92 8.07
N SER A 87 -0.49 2.64 7.42
CA SER A 87 -0.64 1.49 6.53
C SER A 87 -1.34 1.90 5.24
N GLY A 88 -0.89 1.33 4.13
CA GLY A 88 -1.50 1.50 2.81
C GLY A 88 -2.66 0.53 2.58
N LEU A 89 -3.22 0.54 1.38
CA LEU A 89 -4.25 -0.45 1.00
C LEU A 89 -3.66 -1.85 0.84
N TYR A 90 -2.42 -1.93 0.32
CA TYR A 90 -1.72 -3.17 0.03
C TYR A 90 -0.25 -3.05 0.41
N SER A 91 0.34 -4.17 0.82
CA SER A 91 1.78 -4.37 0.93
C SER A 91 2.28 -5.35 -0.13
N PHE A 92 3.58 -5.33 -0.38
CA PHE A 92 4.24 -6.21 -1.34
C PHE A 92 5.35 -6.96 -0.61
N ILE A 93 5.27 -8.28 -0.64
CA ILE A 93 6.33 -9.17 -0.14
C ILE A 93 6.91 -9.94 -1.32
N PHE A 94 8.16 -10.42 -1.19
CA PHE A 94 8.74 -11.26 -2.22
C PHE A 94 7.97 -12.58 -2.34
N ASN A 95 7.91 -13.14 -3.54
CA ASN A 95 7.39 -14.48 -3.76
C ASN A 95 8.42 -15.54 -3.32
N ASP A 96 8.70 -15.59 -2.01
CA ASP A 96 9.61 -16.58 -1.44
C ASP A 96 8.99 -17.99 -1.43
N GLU A 97 9.71 -18.95 -0.85
CA GLU A 97 9.26 -20.34 -0.77
C GLU A 97 7.97 -20.53 0.06
N LEU A 98 7.63 -19.58 0.93
CA LEU A 98 6.43 -19.60 1.76
C LEU A 98 5.25 -18.90 1.08
N ASN A 99 5.52 -18.01 0.14
CA ASN A 99 4.53 -17.22 -0.58
C ASN A 99 4.70 -17.39 -2.11
N PRO A 100 4.54 -18.60 -2.65
CA PRO A 100 4.80 -18.86 -4.07
C PRO A 100 3.80 -18.14 -4.98
N VAL A 101 4.29 -17.65 -6.12
CA VAL A 101 3.44 -17.14 -7.21
C VAL A 101 3.56 -18.12 -8.38
N GLU A 102 2.40 -18.60 -8.86
CA GLU A 102 2.36 -19.55 -9.97
C GLU A 102 3.12 -19.00 -11.19
N GLY A 103 3.98 -19.84 -11.76
CA GLY A 103 4.77 -19.49 -12.94
C GLY A 103 5.97 -18.56 -12.67
N LYS A 104 6.33 -18.30 -11.41
CA LYS A 104 7.52 -17.50 -11.05
C LYS A 104 8.47 -18.28 -10.16
N ASP A 105 9.77 -18.14 -10.44
CA ASP A 105 10.83 -18.65 -9.56
C ASP A 105 10.83 -17.88 -8.22
N PRO A 106 11.30 -18.46 -7.10
CA PRO A 106 11.41 -17.76 -5.83
C PRO A 106 12.19 -16.44 -5.95
N TYR A 107 11.72 -15.39 -5.27
CA TYR A 107 12.31 -14.04 -5.27
C TYR A 107 12.39 -13.34 -6.66
N SER A 108 11.67 -13.84 -7.67
CA SER A 108 11.61 -13.20 -9.00
C SER A 108 10.42 -12.26 -9.20
N GLY A 109 9.57 -12.10 -8.18
CA GLY A 109 8.40 -11.25 -8.19
C GLY A 109 7.89 -10.91 -6.79
N TYR A 110 6.62 -10.51 -6.75
CA TYR A 110 5.97 -10.07 -5.52
C TYR A 110 4.61 -10.75 -5.36
N VAL A 111 4.25 -11.00 -4.11
CA VAL A 111 2.89 -11.26 -3.66
C VAL A 111 2.31 -9.96 -3.14
N VAL A 112 1.09 -9.64 -3.59
CA VAL A 112 0.33 -8.49 -3.10
C VAL A 112 -0.50 -8.95 -1.92
N VAL A 113 -0.30 -8.32 -0.76
CA VAL A 113 -0.99 -8.65 0.47
C VAL A 113 -1.95 -7.52 0.81
N PRO A 114 -3.26 -7.77 0.96
CA PRO A 114 -4.21 -6.77 1.46
C PRO A 114 -3.87 -6.37 2.89
N GLU A 115 -3.79 -5.07 3.14
CA GLU A 115 -3.59 -4.49 4.48
C GLU A 115 -4.89 -3.81 4.91
N MET A 116 -5.08 -2.56 4.48
CA MET A 116 -6.31 -1.82 4.71
C MET A 116 -7.39 -2.10 3.65
N ALA A 117 -7.06 -2.87 2.61
CA ALA A 117 -8.03 -3.48 1.71
C ALA A 117 -8.48 -4.84 2.24
N ALA A 118 -9.71 -5.25 1.95
CA ALA A 118 -10.24 -6.56 2.32
C ALA A 118 -9.81 -7.67 1.36
N LYS A 119 -9.46 -7.31 0.11
CA LYS A 119 -9.05 -8.24 -0.95
C LYS A 119 -8.33 -7.47 -2.07
N LEU A 120 -7.77 -8.20 -3.03
CA LEU A 120 -7.17 -7.63 -4.25
C LEU A 120 -8.16 -6.76 -5.03
N PRO A 121 -7.67 -5.71 -5.73
CA PRO A 121 -8.55 -4.79 -6.45
C PRO A 121 -9.22 -5.51 -7.63
N VAL A 122 -10.47 -5.15 -7.89
CA VAL A 122 -11.23 -5.65 -9.06
C VAL A 122 -11.16 -4.61 -10.16
N ASP A 123 -10.62 -4.97 -11.32
CA ASP A 123 -10.62 -4.11 -12.50
C ASP A 123 -12.05 -3.95 -13.03
N VAL A 124 -12.50 -2.70 -13.15
CA VAL A 124 -13.82 -2.29 -13.64
C VAL A 124 -13.70 -1.30 -14.80
N THR A 125 -12.58 -1.35 -15.53
CA THR A 125 -12.25 -0.41 -16.61
C THR A 125 -13.34 -0.32 -17.66
N GLU A 126 -13.91 -1.44 -18.10
CA GLU A 126 -14.97 -1.44 -19.12
C GLU A 126 -16.25 -0.76 -18.63
N ASP A 127 -16.67 -1.07 -17.40
CA ASP A 127 -17.86 -0.47 -16.78
C ASP A 127 -17.70 1.04 -16.59
N ILE A 128 -16.52 1.47 -16.13
CA ILE A 128 -16.24 2.90 -15.93
C ILE A 128 -16.14 3.62 -17.27
N LYS A 129 -15.50 3.01 -18.28
CA LYS A 129 -15.43 3.57 -19.64
C LYS A 129 -16.82 3.76 -20.25
N ALA A 130 -17.75 2.82 -20.04
CA ALA A 130 -19.11 2.89 -20.57
C ALA A 130 -19.99 3.92 -19.86
N ASN A 131 -19.88 4.03 -18.53
CA ASN A 131 -20.81 4.83 -17.72
C ASN A 131 -20.28 6.23 -17.36
N TYR A 132 -18.97 6.47 -17.46
CA TYR A 132 -18.32 7.71 -17.05
C TYR A 132 -17.36 8.24 -18.13
N PRO A 133 -17.88 8.66 -19.30
CA PRO A 133 -17.06 9.10 -20.44
C PRO A 133 -16.16 10.30 -20.12
N GLN A 134 -16.48 11.09 -19.08
CA GLN A 134 -15.68 12.23 -18.63
C GLN A 134 -14.27 11.87 -18.14
N PHE A 135 -14.01 10.59 -17.82
CA PHE A 135 -12.68 10.13 -17.43
C PHE A 135 -11.76 9.87 -18.62
N ASN A 136 -12.28 9.95 -19.85
CA ASN A 136 -11.51 9.85 -21.10
C ASN A 136 -10.63 8.58 -21.17
N ILE A 137 -11.13 7.44 -20.68
CA ILE A 137 -10.46 6.14 -20.81
C ILE A 137 -10.35 5.79 -22.31
N PRO A 138 -9.18 5.33 -22.82
CA PRO A 138 -9.02 5.01 -24.23
C PRO A 138 -10.07 3.99 -24.73
N ALA A 139 -10.55 4.19 -25.95
CA ALA A 139 -11.64 3.38 -26.51
C ALA A 139 -11.29 1.88 -26.58
N ASP A 140 -10.03 1.57 -26.88
CA ASP A 140 -9.45 0.23 -26.98
C ASP A 140 -9.01 -0.36 -25.63
N ALA A 141 -9.00 0.41 -24.53
CA ALA A 141 -8.61 -0.09 -23.22
C ALA A 141 -9.70 -1.00 -22.63
N THR A 142 -9.36 -2.26 -22.35
CA THR A 142 -10.26 -3.23 -21.69
C THR A 142 -9.95 -3.44 -20.21
N SER A 143 -8.81 -2.94 -19.74
CA SER A 143 -8.32 -3.09 -18.36
C SER A 143 -7.30 -2.00 -18.04
N GLY A 144 -6.94 -1.83 -16.77
CA GLY A 144 -5.79 -1.02 -16.35
C GLY A 144 -6.09 0.40 -15.89
N TYR A 145 -7.34 0.87 -15.96
CA TYR A 145 -7.69 2.29 -15.76
C TYR A 145 -8.60 2.55 -14.56
N ALA A 146 -9.44 1.60 -14.16
CA ALA A 146 -10.33 1.77 -13.03
C ALA A 146 -10.44 0.50 -12.21
N TYR A 147 -10.40 0.67 -10.89
CA TYR A 147 -10.41 -0.42 -9.93
C TYR A 147 -11.38 -0.14 -8.79
N VAL A 148 -12.12 -1.18 -8.37
CA VAL A 148 -12.86 -1.19 -7.12
C VAL A 148 -11.99 -1.85 -6.06
N ILE A 149 -11.86 -1.18 -4.92
CA ILE A 149 -11.11 -1.65 -3.76
C ILE A 149 -12.10 -1.78 -2.61
N ASP A 150 -12.36 -3.02 -2.19
CA ASP A 150 -13.12 -3.26 -0.97
C ASP A 150 -12.19 -2.99 0.22
N LEU A 151 -12.63 -2.15 1.15
CA LEU A 151 -11.86 -1.79 2.33
C LEU A 151 -12.05 -2.81 3.44
N ASN A 152 -11.00 -2.98 4.25
CA ASN A 152 -11.07 -3.79 5.47
C ASN A 152 -12.14 -3.21 6.42
N PRO A 153 -13.23 -3.95 6.72
CA PRO A 153 -14.33 -3.44 7.53
C PRO A 153 -13.95 -3.18 8.99
N ASP A 154 -12.85 -3.77 9.46
CA ASP A 154 -12.35 -3.61 10.82
C ASP A 154 -11.33 -2.47 10.96
N ALA A 155 -10.92 -1.86 9.85
CA ALA A 155 -9.98 -0.75 9.84
C ALA A 155 -10.52 0.47 10.60
N LYS A 156 -9.83 0.85 11.68
CA LYS A 156 -10.21 1.94 12.57
C LYS A 156 -8.97 2.71 13.01
N TRP A 157 -9.15 4.01 13.24
CA TRP A 157 -8.20 4.82 13.99
C TRP A 157 -8.13 4.35 15.45
N GLN A 158 -7.10 4.80 16.16
CA GLN A 158 -6.89 4.45 17.58
C GLN A 158 -8.09 4.80 18.47
N ASP A 159 -8.84 5.86 18.13
CA ASP A 159 -10.03 6.29 18.86
C ASP A 159 -11.30 5.47 18.50
N GLY A 160 -11.17 4.47 17.63
CA GLY A 160 -12.25 3.62 17.16
C GLY A 160 -13.01 4.16 15.94
N THR A 161 -12.68 5.35 15.45
CA THR A 161 -13.29 5.93 14.24
C THR A 161 -12.98 5.05 13.03
N PRO A 162 -13.98 4.59 12.25
CA PRO A 162 -13.75 3.77 11.06
C PRO A 162 -12.91 4.49 10.00
N ILE A 163 -11.99 3.75 9.38
CA ILE A 163 -11.27 4.18 8.18
C ILE A 163 -12.07 3.67 6.98
N ASN A 164 -12.56 4.61 6.16
CA ASN A 164 -13.47 4.33 5.05
C ASN A 164 -13.03 5.04 3.77
N ALA A 165 -13.82 4.91 2.68
CA ALA A 165 -13.49 5.50 1.39
C ALA A 165 -13.28 7.03 1.45
N ASP A 166 -14.09 7.74 2.24
CA ASP A 166 -13.95 9.19 2.41
C ASP A 166 -12.60 9.58 3.03
N THR A 167 -12.02 8.72 3.87
CA THR A 167 -10.70 8.93 4.47
C THR A 167 -9.60 8.94 3.40
N TYR A 168 -9.65 7.99 2.47
CA TYR A 168 -8.71 7.92 1.34
C TYR A 168 -8.92 9.07 0.35
N VAL A 169 -10.19 9.39 0.03
CA VAL A 169 -10.53 10.53 -0.83
C VAL A 169 -10.02 11.83 -0.22
N TYR A 170 -10.24 12.06 1.07
CA TYR A 170 -9.72 13.22 1.78
C TYR A 170 -8.20 13.30 1.74
N SER A 171 -7.50 12.20 2.02
CA SER A 171 -6.03 12.12 1.95
C SER A 171 -5.52 12.49 0.56
N MET A 172 -6.11 11.94 -0.51
CA MET A 172 -5.75 12.29 -1.88
C MET A 172 -6.07 13.75 -2.23
N GLN A 173 -7.22 14.28 -1.78
CA GLN A 173 -7.57 15.68 -1.95
C GLN A 173 -6.58 16.62 -1.25
N LYS A 174 -6.04 16.23 -0.09
CA LYS A 174 -5.00 17.00 0.62
C LYS A 174 -3.65 16.88 -0.05
N LEU A 175 -3.27 15.70 -0.51
CA LEU A 175 -2.06 15.52 -1.31
C LEU A 175 -2.09 16.42 -2.54
N LEU A 176 -3.21 16.46 -3.26
CA LEU A 176 -3.40 17.22 -4.47
C LEU A 176 -3.83 18.68 -4.23
N ASP A 177 -3.96 19.16 -3.00
CA ASP A 177 -4.42 20.55 -2.76
C ASP A 177 -3.39 21.55 -3.32
N SER A 178 -3.84 22.39 -4.25
CA SER A 178 -3.00 23.35 -4.97
C SER A 178 -2.32 24.39 -4.07
N LYS A 179 -2.87 24.60 -2.86
CA LYS A 179 -2.36 25.51 -1.84
C LYS A 179 -1.30 24.88 -0.94
N LEU A 180 -1.30 23.55 -0.82
CA LEU A 180 -0.35 22.82 0.03
C LEU A 180 0.97 22.53 -0.69
N ILE A 181 0.94 22.44 -2.03
CA ILE A 181 2.13 22.27 -2.89
C ILE A 181 2.97 21.07 -2.43
N ASN A 182 2.32 19.95 -2.10
CA ASN A 182 3.03 18.74 -1.70
C ASN A 182 3.84 18.21 -2.88
N TYR A 183 5.14 17.95 -2.68
CA TYR A 183 6.01 17.50 -3.76
C TYR A 183 5.56 16.14 -4.34
N ARG A 184 5.01 15.26 -3.50
CA ARG A 184 4.48 13.95 -3.90
C ARG A 184 3.23 14.00 -4.77
N ALA A 185 2.62 15.17 -4.95
CA ALA A 185 1.47 15.30 -5.84
C ALA A 185 1.84 14.91 -7.29
N THR A 186 3.11 15.07 -7.69
CA THR A 186 3.60 14.69 -9.02
C THR A 186 3.28 13.24 -9.38
N ASP A 187 3.35 12.34 -8.39
CA ASP A 187 3.17 10.89 -8.58
C ASP A 187 1.74 10.54 -9.01
N TYR A 188 0.78 11.43 -8.76
CA TYR A 188 -0.65 11.17 -8.98
C TYR A 188 -1.29 12.11 -10.01
N VAL A 189 -0.52 13.00 -10.62
CA VAL A 189 -1.01 13.96 -11.62
C VAL A 189 -0.36 13.81 -12.99
N ASP A 190 0.71 13.03 -13.08
CA ASP A 190 1.41 12.71 -14.32
C ASP A 190 1.95 11.27 -14.27
N GLY A 191 2.23 10.70 -15.44
CA GLY A 191 2.71 9.31 -15.58
C GLY A 191 1.65 8.21 -15.36
N ASP A 192 2.12 6.99 -15.12
CA ASP A 192 1.29 5.77 -15.12
C ASP A 192 0.33 5.66 -13.92
N LEU A 193 0.60 6.42 -12.85
CA LEU A 193 -0.24 6.47 -11.64
C LEU A 193 -1.13 7.71 -11.60
N ALA A 194 -1.18 8.48 -12.70
CA ALA A 194 -1.99 9.68 -12.77
C ALA A 194 -3.49 9.38 -12.58
N ILE A 195 -4.10 10.04 -11.61
CA ILE A 195 -5.54 9.93 -11.36
C ILE A 195 -6.26 10.82 -12.37
N ALA A 196 -7.34 10.29 -12.97
CA ALA A 196 -8.19 11.07 -13.87
C ALA A 196 -8.65 12.38 -13.21
N GLY A 197 -8.36 13.52 -13.83
CA GLY A 197 -8.66 14.85 -13.29
C GLY A 197 -7.70 15.36 -12.21
N GLY A 198 -6.76 14.55 -11.72
CA GLY A 198 -5.83 14.91 -10.64
C GLY A 198 -4.99 16.16 -10.94
N LYS A 199 -4.47 16.29 -12.18
CA LYS A 199 -3.72 17.48 -12.62
C LYS A 199 -4.56 18.76 -12.65
N ALA A 200 -5.82 18.66 -13.08
CA ALA A 200 -6.72 19.80 -13.07
C ALA A 200 -7.06 20.22 -11.63
N TYR A 201 -7.24 19.25 -10.73
CA TYR A 201 -7.46 19.50 -9.30
C TYR A 201 -6.23 20.13 -8.64
N SER A 202 -5.02 19.61 -8.88
CA SER A 202 -3.79 20.11 -8.25
C SER A 202 -3.34 21.49 -8.70
N LEU A 203 -3.84 21.92 -9.85
CA LEU A 203 -3.61 23.24 -10.39
C LEU A 203 -4.87 24.13 -10.29
N SER A 204 -5.92 23.67 -9.58
CA SER A 204 -7.12 24.45 -9.37
C SER A 204 -6.81 25.77 -8.65
N GLY A 205 -7.47 26.84 -9.10
CA GLY A 205 -7.19 28.21 -8.61
C GLY A 205 -5.91 28.84 -9.16
N ARG A 206 -5.09 28.12 -9.93
CA ARG A 206 -3.95 28.70 -10.66
C ARG A 206 -4.39 29.22 -12.03
N THR A 207 -3.62 30.14 -12.56
CA THR A 207 -3.82 30.70 -13.90
C THR A 207 -2.65 30.40 -14.81
N VAL A 208 -2.93 30.21 -16.10
CA VAL A 208 -1.94 30.14 -17.17
C VAL A 208 -2.09 31.34 -18.09
N LYS A 209 -0.99 31.74 -18.73
CA LYS A 209 -1.00 32.77 -19.77
C LYS A 209 -0.87 32.11 -21.13
N ALA A 210 -1.76 32.45 -22.06
CA ALA A 210 -1.67 32.04 -23.45
C ALA A 210 -1.38 33.25 -24.33
N ILE A 211 -0.51 33.09 -25.32
CA ILE A 211 -0.22 34.12 -26.32
C ILE A 211 -0.97 33.75 -27.59
N ASN A 212 -1.85 34.64 -28.05
CA ASN A 212 -2.51 34.48 -29.33
C ASN A 212 -1.47 34.63 -30.44
N SER A 213 -1.32 33.60 -31.27
CA SER A 213 -0.29 33.57 -32.32
C SER A 213 -0.58 34.54 -33.48
N ASN A 214 -1.81 35.05 -33.60
CA ASN A 214 -2.22 35.95 -34.68
C ASN A 214 -1.89 37.42 -34.40
N ASP A 215 -2.00 37.87 -33.15
CA ASP A 215 -1.85 39.28 -32.76
C ASP A 215 -0.83 39.50 -31.62
N GLY A 216 -0.31 38.42 -31.01
CA GLY A 216 0.64 38.48 -29.90
C GLY A 216 0.01 38.86 -28.55
N GLU A 217 -1.32 38.98 -28.46
CA GLU A 217 -1.98 39.32 -27.22
C GLU A 217 -1.87 38.20 -26.18
N THR A 218 -1.54 38.57 -24.95
CA THR A 218 -1.44 37.63 -23.83
C THR A 218 -2.74 37.62 -23.04
N SER A 219 -3.45 36.49 -23.06
CA SER A 219 -4.65 36.25 -22.27
C SER A 219 -4.35 35.38 -21.07
N THR A 220 -5.06 35.59 -19.95
CA THR A 220 -4.91 34.80 -18.72
C THR A 220 -6.14 33.91 -18.52
N TYR A 221 -5.92 32.62 -18.32
CA TYR A 221 -6.97 31.63 -18.15
C TYR A 221 -6.83 30.92 -16.81
N ALA A 222 -7.95 30.62 -16.15
CA ALA A 222 -7.94 29.71 -15.02
C ALA A 222 -7.61 28.30 -15.50
N TRP A 223 -6.77 27.56 -14.80
CA TRP A 223 -6.39 26.22 -15.24
C TRP A 223 -7.58 25.26 -15.27
N ALA A 224 -8.53 25.45 -14.33
CA ALA A 224 -9.78 24.70 -14.28
C ALA A 224 -10.73 24.95 -15.46
N SER A 225 -10.51 26.00 -16.29
CA SER A 225 -11.34 26.26 -17.48
C SER A 225 -10.79 25.62 -18.75
N LEU A 226 -9.67 24.89 -18.67
CA LEU A 226 -9.06 24.27 -19.82
C LEU A 226 -9.59 22.87 -20.07
N VAL A 227 -9.57 22.49 -21.34
CA VAL A 227 -10.00 21.17 -21.81
C VAL A 227 -8.77 20.37 -22.20
N LYS A 228 -8.65 19.15 -21.69
CA LYS A 228 -7.61 18.21 -22.14
C LYS A 228 -8.06 17.57 -23.45
N ALA A 229 -7.33 17.84 -24.52
CA ALA A 229 -7.56 17.25 -25.83
C ALA A 229 -7.12 15.77 -25.89
N ALA A 230 -7.53 15.07 -26.94
CA ALA A 230 -7.20 13.65 -27.15
C ALA A 230 -5.68 13.40 -27.30
N ASP A 231 -4.92 14.41 -27.75
CA ASP A 231 -3.45 14.36 -27.85
C ASP A 231 -2.74 14.66 -26.51
N GLY A 232 -3.51 14.81 -25.42
CA GLY A 232 -2.99 15.10 -24.08
C GLY A 232 -2.69 16.57 -23.82
N THR A 233 -2.77 17.44 -24.83
CA THR A 233 -2.54 18.89 -24.66
C THR A 233 -3.74 19.58 -24.01
N TYR A 234 -3.50 20.69 -23.31
CA TYR A 234 -4.56 21.52 -22.75
C TYR A 234 -4.90 22.65 -23.71
N THR A 235 -6.18 22.84 -23.98
CA THR A 235 -6.69 23.94 -24.81
C THR A 235 -7.65 24.81 -24.01
N THR A 236 -7.76 26.07 -24.40
CA THR A 236 -8.90 26.91 -24.01
C THR A 236 -10.20 26.37 -24.64
N ALA A 237 -11.37 26.85 -24.20
CA ALA A 237 -12.66 26.41 -24.72
C ALA A 237 -12.86 26.70 -26.23
N ASP A 238 -12.17 27.72 -26.75
CA ASP A 238 -12.10 28.10 -28.17
C ASP A 238 -11.05 27.30 -28.97
N GLY A 239 -10.31 26.39 -28.32
CA GLY A 239 -9.36 25.49 -28.98
C GLY A 239 -7.93 26.02 -29.10
N THR A 240 -7.61 27.16 -28.45
CA THR A 240 -6.23 27.67 -28.41
C THR A 240 -5.37 26.76 -27.53
N LYS A 241 -4.27 26.24 -28.09
CA LYS A 241 -3.33 25.37 -27.36
C LYS A 241 -2.58 26.15 -26.28
N ILE A 242 -2.47 25.53 -25.11
CA ILE A 242 -1.62 25.99 -24.01
C ILE A 242 -0.36 25.11 -23.96
N TYR A 243 0.79 25.76 -23.96
CA TYR A 243 2.11 25.14 -23.83
C TYR A 243 2.67 25.31 -22.42
#